data_AF-D4VM12-F1
#
_entry.id   AF-D4VM12-F1
#
_cell.length_a   1.000
_cell.length_b   1.000
_cell.length_c   1.000
_cell.angle_alpha   90.00
_cell.angle_beta   90.00
_cell.angle_gamma   90.00
#
_symmetry.space_group_name_H-M   'P 1'
#
loop_
_entity.id
_entity.type
_entity.pdbx_description
1 polymer ?
#
loop_
_entity_poly.entity_id
_entity_poly.type
_entity_poly.pdbx_seq_one_letter_code
_entity_poly.pdbx_strand_id
1 'polypeptide(L)'
;MKPALIYYKENVFSQLDYFQNIRLATSGHTVDERFYLTFNDLSESYNKEEITAIFIMNTLSDNAIELQGLQMAHYIRIITRGEGVGKLPIFLIGSENITELLRLSDYSSILQTPAVELLPYSKEKVKNVIDNIHTYKHLENYEGYLKKTHIPQPNNYLSHHSITSEWSLYQWSKCLNIKSAIENHIERNLYYRYVTSQHPECGDKVTIDYPPYPSESESEKKRILIIDDEADKGWGELYKRLFSHYSNIEVNTLKGFDYASDTKEALLPKVKETIEEKPFEPYHLVLLDIRLLQDDFNKKTDFSSFDVINMLQTLNKGIQIIIVTASNKAWNLQYTLNKNVFAYITKESIFDKSCSKEKLEELLKQSVNAISKSHFLKKVAENEKKILDRLNDKTSTISVPIRKKMLDNIREQIEIAWIMLTNYRFDERYLRYAYLSYYQILELFAEPSPDMYIKIKNKKDIYCEDINGNDINCSEKLKMIYDKTWKGNLIQQTQGTHKEKELELTPYARIGSWMFARTTNRHFMTLLELNSTRNNNTHGGSSTSNIDLEKRLLKMMALIIDFMDNA
;
A
#
# COMPACT_ATOMS: atom_id res chain seq x y z
N MET A 1 -11.00 1.36 -57.08
CA MET A 1 -10.67 1.10 -55.67
C MET A 1 -10.59 -0.40 -55.48
N LYS A 2 -9.50 -0.89 -54.88
CA LYS A 2 -9.29 -2.32 -54.65
C LYS A 2 -9.59 -2.64 -53.18
N PRO A 3 -10.19 -3.80 -52.88
CA PRO A 3 -10.21 -4.31 -51.51
C PRO A 3 -8.79 -4.68 -51.07
N ALA A 4 -8.54 -4.62 -49.76
CA ALA A 4 -7.31 -5.12 -49.16
C ALA A 4 -7.39 -6.63 -48.89
N LEU A 5 -6.27 -7.33 -49.02
CA LEU A 5 -6.10 -8.72 -48.58
C LEU A 5 -5.00 -8.81 -47.53
N ILE A 6 -5.34 -9.30 -46.33
CA ILE A 6 -4.40 -9.61 -45.27
C ILE A 6 -4.08 -11.10 -45.29
N TYR A 7 -2.79 -11.44 -45.40
CA TYR A 7 -2.32 -12.82 -45.49
C TYR A 7 -0.93 -13.00 -44.86
N TYR A 8 -0.60 -14.22 -44.44
CA TYR A 8 0.71 -14.54 -43.84
C TYR A 8 1.73 -15.07 -44.86
N LYS A 9 1.35 -16.10 -45.62
CA LYS A 9 2.14 -16.69 -46.71
C LYS A 9 1.45 -16.47 -48.04
N GLU A 10 2.28 -16.33 -49.08
CA GLU A 10 1.81 -16.28 -50.47
C GLU A 10 0.84 -17.43 -50.72
N ASN A 11 -0.28 -17.09 -51.32
CA ASN A 11 -1.36 -18.00 -51.57
C ASN A 11 -2.04 -17.66 -52.90
N VAL A 12 -3.05 -18.46 -53.19
CA VAL A 12 -3.76 -18.40 -54.45
C VAL A 12 -4.49 -17.06 -54.67
N PHE A 13 -4.80 -16.32 -53.60
CA PHE A 13 -5.45 -15.01 -53.65
C PHE A 13 -4.45 -13.85 -53.69
N SER A 14 -3.31 -13.95 -53.00
CA SER A 14 -2.28 -12.89 -53.03
C SER A 14 -1.66 -12.71 -54.42
N GLN A 15 -1.73 -13.73 -55.27
CA GLN A 15 -1.30 -13.68 -56.67
C GLN A 15 -2.34 -13.03 -57.60
N LEU A 16 -3.52 -12.66 -57.11
CA LEU A 16 -4.56 -12.05 -57.92
C LEU A 16 -4.46 -10.52 -57.86
N ASP A 17 -4.50 -9.89 -59.03
CA ASP A 17 -4.43 -8.42 -59.14
C ASP A 17 -5.69 -7.69 -58.61
N TYR A 18 -6.66 -8.42 -58.07
CA TYR A 18 -7.88 -7.88 -57.47
C TYR A 18 -7.62 -7.13 -56.17
N PHE A 19 -6.55 -7.49 -55.45
CA PHE A 19 -6.31 -7.02 -54.11
C PHE A 19 -5.18 -6.00 -54.03
N GLN A 20 -5.30 -5.13 -53.03
CA GLN A 20 -4.14 -4.51 -52.42
C GLN A 20 -3.61 -5.46 -51.33
N ASN A 21 -2.44 -6.03 -51.58
CA ASN A 21 -1.87 -7.09 -50.75
C ASN A 21 -1.15 -6.51 -49.52
N ILE A 22 -1.62 -6.87 -48.32
CA ILE A 22 -1.01 -6.51 -47.04
C ILE A 22 -0.54 -7.80 -46.37
N ARG A 23 0.78 -7.98 -46.31
CA ARG A 23 1.35 -9.15 -45.67
C ARG A 23 1.41 -8.93 -44.16
N LEU A 24 1.03 -9.94 -43.38
CA LEU A 24 1.19 -9.93 -41.93
C LEU A 24 2.66 -9.69 -41.58
N ALA A 25 2.90 -8.68 -40.74
CA ALA A 25 4.23 -8.33 -40.29
C ALA A 25 4.92 -9.51 -39.58
N THR A 26 6.20 -9.72 -39.85
CA THR A 26 7.01 -10.82 -39.26
C THR A 26 7.96 -10.35 -38.16
N SER A 27 8.16 -9.05 -38.02
CA SER A 27 9.13 -8.43 -37.11
C SER A 27 8.64 -8.22 -35.67
N GLY A 28 7.37 -8.53 -35.37
CA GLY A 28 6.80 -8.39 -34.02
C GLY A 28 7.10 -9.61 -33.13
N HIS A 29 7.44 -9.35 -31.86
CA HIS A 29 7.72 -10.39 -30.86
C HIS A 29 6.45 -11.05 -30.34
N THR A 30 5.32 -10.33 -30.39
CA THR A 30 3.99 -10.85 -30.00
C THR A 30 3.00 -10.80 -31.17
N VAL A 31 1.89 -11.55 -31.04
CA VAL A 31 0.80 -11.53 -32.03
C VAL A 31 0.22 -10.12 -32.15
N ASP A 32 -0.03 -9.44 -31.03
CA ASP A 32 -0.56 -8.07 -31.01
C ASP A 32 0.38 -7.07 -31.70
N GLU A 33 1.70 -7.21 -31.51
CA GLU A 33 2.67 -6.34 -32.21
C GLU A 33 2.64 -6.56 -33.73
N ARG A 34 2.55 -7.81 -34.17
CA ARG A 34 2.42 -8.12 -35.61
C ARG A 34 1.12 -7.55 -36.17
N PHE A 35 0.01 -7.67 -35.43
CA PHE A 35 -1.27 -7.08 -35.82
C PHE A 35 -1.22 -5.56 -35.86
N TYR A 36 -0.60 -4.92 -34.87
CA TYR A 36 -0.41 -3.46 -34.85
C TYR A 36 0.35 -2.95 -36.08
N LEU A 37 1.47 -3.59 -36.41
CA LEU A 37 2.27 -3.22 -37.60
C LEU A 37 1.47 -3.43 -38.89
N THR A 38 0.80 -4.58 -39.01
CA THR A 38 -0.05 -4.89 -40.18
C THR A 38 -1.24 -3.91 -40.29
N PHE A 39 -1.80 -3.49 -39.17
CA PHE A 39 -2.85 -2.47 -39.12
C PHE A 39 -2.34 -1.09 -39.58
N ASN A 40 -1.11 -0.73 -39.28
CA ASN A 40 -0.52 0.54 -39.77
C ASN A 40 -0.41 0.53 -41.30
N ASP A 41 0.07 -0.57 -41.90
CA ASP A 41 0.15 -0.73 -43.35
C ASP A 41 -1.25 -0.67 -44.00
N LEU A 42 -2.24 -1.32 -43.36
CA LEU A 42 -3.65 -1.24 -43.76
C LEU A 42 -4.21 0.18 -43.69
N SER A 43 -3.94 0.90 -42.61
CA SER A 43 -4.43 2.27 -42.41
C SER A 43 -3.80 3.24 -43.40
N GLU A 44 -2.51 3.09 -43.68
CA GLU A 44 -1.81 3.88 -44.69
C GLU A 44 -2.40 3.63 -46.08
N SER A 45 -2.64 2.38 -46.41
CA SER A 45 -3.29 1.96 -47.66
C SER A 45 -4.70 2.53 -47.78
N TYR A 46 -5.48 2.51 -46.69
CA TYR A 46 -6.83 3.08 -46.65
C TYR A 46 -6.82 4.58 -46.95
N ASN A 47 -5.86 5.32 -46.37
CA ASN A 47 -5.74 6.76 -46.55
C ASN A 47 -5.22 7.17 -47.95
N LYS A 48 -4.43 6.31 -48.60
CA LYS A 48 -3.82 6.60 -49.92
C LYS A 48 -4.66 6.12 -51.09
N GLU A 49 -5.29 4.94 -50.97
CA GLU A 49 -5.86 4.20 -52.11
C GLU A 49 -7.39 4.00 -52.00
N GLU A 50 -8.02 4.51 -50.93
CA GLU A 50 -9.46 4.38 -50.65
C GLU A 50 -9.96 2.92 -50.73
N ILE A 51 -9.47 2.07 -49.83
CA ILE A 51 -9.88 0.66 -49.73
C ILE A 51 -11.39 0.56 -49.46
N THR A 52 -12.08 -0.31 -50.18
CA THR A 52 -13.54 -0.53 -50.08
C THR A 52 -13.96 -1.65 -49.13
N ALA A 53 -13.11 -2.66 -48.93
CA ALA A 53 -13.34 -3.77 -48.00
C ALA A 53 -12.03 -4.44 -47.58
N ILE A 54 -12.10 -5.29 -46.55
CA ILE A 54 -10.95 -6.00 -46.00
C ILE A 54 -11.20 -7.49 -46.09
N PHE A 55 -10.34 -8.20 -46.81
CA PHE A 55 -10.30 -9.66 -46.85
C PHE A 55 -9.18 -10.14 -45.94
N ILE A 56 -9.45 -11.15 -45.13
CA ILE A 56 -8.49 -11.68 -44.16
C ILE A 56 -8.45 -13.19 -44.29
N MET A 57 -7.27 -13.75 -44.55
CA MET A 57 -7.09 -15.19 -44.48
C MET A 57 -7.27 -15.66 -43.03
N ASN A 58 -8.07 -16.70 -42.80
CA ASN A 58 -8.31 -17.20 -41.45
C ASN A 58 -7.01 -17.73 -40.80
N THR A 59 -6.12 -18.26 -41.63
CA THR A 59 -4.81 -18.79 -41.28
C THR A 59 -3.72 -17.72 -41.44
N LEU A 60 -3.49 -16.93 -40.39
CA LEU A 60 -2.40 -15.93 -40.32
C LEU A 60 -1.16 -16.42 -39.57
N SER A 61 -0.97 -17.73 -39.42
CA SER A 61 0.25 -18.30 -38.85
C SER A 61 0.58 -19.65 -39.49
N ASP A 62 1.73 -20.20 -39.12
CA ASP A 62 2.12 -21.57 -39.50
C ASP A 62 1.19 -22.63 -38.88
N ASN A 63 0.48 -22.28 -37.81
CA ASN A 63 -0.47 -23.15 -37.15
C ASN A 63 -1.90 -22.75 -37.51
N ALA A 64 -2.48 -23.45 -38.48
CA ALA A 64 -3.81 -23.16 -39.01
C ALA A 64 -4.93 -23.18 -37.94
N ILE A 65 -4.73 -23.88 -36.81
CA ILE A 65 -5.72 -24.02 -35.73
C ILE A 65 -5.80 -22.74 -34.87
N GLU A 66 -4.80 -21.85 -34.92
CA GLU A 66 -4.81 -20.60 -34.14
C GLU A 66 -5.85 -19.59 -34.65
N LEU A 67 -6.33 -19.76 -35.89
CA LEU A 67 -7.41 -18.95 -36.50
C LEU A 67 -7.19 -17.43 -36.29
N GLN A 68 -5.92 -17.00 -36.41
CA GLN A 68 -5.49 -15.63 -36.13
C GLN A 68 -6.18 -14.57 -37.01
N GLY A 69 -6.80 -14.97 -38.14
CA GLY A 69 -7.65 -14.06 -38.93
C GLY A 69 -8.86 -13.53 -38.16
N LEU A 70 -9.47 -14.35 -37.28
CA LEU A 70 -10.56 -13.91 -36.39
C LEU A 70 -10.07 -12.84 -35.41
N GLN A 71 -8.88 -13.04 -34.84
CA GLN A 71 -8.27 -12.10 -33.91
C GLN A 71 -7.93 -10.78 -34.61
N MET A 72 -7.36 -10.83 -35.82
CA MET A 72 -7.05 -9.64 -36.61
C MET A 72 -8.32 -8.85 -36.98
N ALA A 73 -9.42 -9.52 -37.30
CA ALA A 73 -10.69 -8.86 -37.57
C ALA A 73 -11.22 -8.10 -36.33
N HIS A 74 -11.15 -8.72 -35.14
CA HIS A 74 -11.43 -8.00 -33.89
C HIS A 74 -10.47 -6.83 -33.67
N TYR A 75 -9.18 -7.04 -33.92
CA TYR A 75 -8.14 -6.02 -33.76
C TYR A 75 -8.45 -4.76 -34.54
N ILE A 76 -8.77 -4.90 -35.82
CA ILE A 76 -9.13 -3.76 -36.70
C ILE A 76 -10.34 -3.01 -36.16
N ARG A 77 -11.42 -3.70 -35.76
CA ARG A 77 -12.63 -3.05 -35.24
C ARG A 77 -12.36 -2.30 -33.94
N ILE A 78 -11.63 -2.93 -33.01
CA ILE A 78 -11.40 -2.42 -31.66
C ILE A 78 -10.40 -1.26 -31.68
N ILE A 79 -9.29 -1.39 -32.42
CA ILE A 79 -8.24 -0.37 -32.42
C ILE A 79 -8.72 0.96 -33.00
N THR A 80 -9.63 0.93 -33.97
CA THR A 80 -10.22 2.13 -34.57
C THR A 80 -11.49 2.59 -33.89
N ARG A 81 -11.98 1.86 -32.88
CA ARG A 81 -13.31 2.06 -32.26
C ARG A 81 -14.45 2.08 -33.28
N GLY A 82 -14.35 1.21 -34.30
CA GLY A 82 -15.34 1.14 -35.37
C GLY A 82 -15.36 2.37 -36.28
N GLU A 83 -14.30 3.16 -36.34
CA GLU A 83 -14.15 4.31 -37.24
C GLU A 83 -13.18 4.02 -38.41
N GLY A 84 -13.24 4.85 -39.45
CA GLY A 84 -12.37 4.77 -40.63
C GLY A 84 -12.34 3.38 -41.27
N VAL A 85 -11.14 2.81 -41.41
CA VAL A 85 -10.94 1.44 -41.95
C VAL A 85 -11.69 0.37 -41.16
N GLY A 86 -11.92 0.57 -39.87
CA GLY A 86 -12.72 -0.32 -39.04
C GLY A 86 -14.23 -0.16 -39.21
N LYS A 87 -14.73 0.63 -40.17
CA LYS A 87 -16.12 0.60 -40.66
C LYS A 87 -16.31 -0.34 -41.85
N LEU A 88 -15.25 -0.64 -42.59
CA LEU A 88 -15.34 -1.41 -43.84
C LEU A 88 -15.91 -2.82 -43.61
N PRO A 89 -16.62 -3.41 -44.59
CA PRO A 89 -16.98 -4.82 -44.52
C PRO A 89 -15.73 -5.70 -44.46
N ILE A 90 -15.75 -6.70 -43.58
CA ILE A 90 -14.65 -7.66 -43.39
C ILE A 90 -15.10 -9.03 -43.89
N PHE A 91 -14.29 -9.64 -44.75
CA PHE A 91 -14.51 -10.98 -45.30
C PHE A 91 -13.40 -11.92 -44.85
N LEU A 92 -13.76 -12.95 -44.08
CA LEU A 92 -12.82 -13.96 -43.63
C LEU A 92 -12.79 -15.11 -44.65
N ILE A 93 -11.60 -15.47 -45.14
CA ILE A 93 -11.45 -16.57 -46.11
C ILE A 93 -10.87 -17.80 -45.39
N GLY A 94 -11.61 -18.90 -45.39
CA GLY A 94 -11.22 -20.14 -44.72
C GLY A 94 -11.82 -21.40 -45.35
N SER A 95 -11.29 -22.56 -44.97
CA SER A 95 -11.86 -23.87 -45.30
C SER A 95 -12.97 -24.27 -44.33
N GLU A 96 -12.94 -23.71 -43.13
CA GLU A 96 -13.84 -24.04 -42.03
C GLU A 96 -15.21 -23.43 -42.26
N ASN A 97 -16.27 -24.06 -41.73
CA ASN A 97 -17.59 -23.44 -41.69
C ASN A 97 -17.83 -22.67 -40.38
N ILE A 98 -18.86 -21.82 -40.37
CA ILE A 98 -19.20 -20.98 -39.21
C ILE A 98 -19.40 -21.82 -37.95
N THR A 99 -20.08 -22.97 -38.03
CA THR A 99 -20.36 -23.83 -36.89
C THR A 99 -19.09 -24.40 -36.27
N GLU A 100 -18.10 -24.75 -37.09
CA GLU A 100 -16.78 -25.20 -36.63
C GLU A 100 -16.03 -24.07 -35.94
N LEU A 101 -15.96 -22.89 -36.56
CA LEU A 101 -15.26 -21.73 -35.99
C LEU A 101 -15.86 -21.31 -34.64
N LEU A 102 -17.19 -21.31 -34.52
CA LEU A 102 -17.90 -21.02 -33.26
C LEU A 102 -17.58 -22.01 -32.13
N ARG A 103 -17.07 -23.21 -32.45
CA ARG A 103 -16.66 -24.22 -31.46
C ARG A 103 -15.16 -24.20 -31.15
N LEU A 104 -14.34 -23.74 -32.10
CA LEU A 104 -12.89 -23.86 -32.05
C LEU A 104 -12.18 -22.61 -31.50
N SER A 105 -12.81 -21.43 -31.55
CA SER A 105 -12.16 -20.17 -31.17
C SER A 105 -13.08 -19.26 -30.38
N ASP A 106 -12.59 -18.73 -29.26
CA ASP A 106 -13.29 -17.71 -28.48
C ASP A 106 -13.45 -16.38 -29.26
N TYR A 107 -12.65 -16.18 -30.31
CA TYR A 107 -12.71 -15.02 -31.21
C TYR A 107 -13.75 -15.16 -32.34
N SER A 108 -14.50 -16.25 -32.37
CA SER A 108 -15.53 -16.49 -33.39
C SER A 108 -16.72 -15.53 -33.27
N SER A 109 -16.85 -14.82 -32.14
CA SER A 109 -17.93 -13.84 -31.90
C SER A 109 -17.98 -12.76 -32.99
N ILE A 110 -16.84 -12.43 -33.64
CA ILE A 110 -16.78 -11.52 -34.79
C ILE A 110 -17.76 -11.89 -35.91
N LEU A 111 -17.97 -13.19 -36.16
CA LEU A 111 -18.85 -13.69 -37.22
C LEU A 111 -20.34 -13.46 -36.94
N GLN A 112 -20.69 -13.14 -35.69
CA GLN A 112 -22.05 -12.81 -35.26
C GLN A 112 -22.31 -11.29 -35.30
N THR A 113 -21.32 -10.51 -35.71
CA THR A 113 -21.40 -9.04 -35.77
C THR A 113 -21.71 -8.55 -37.18
N PRO A 114 -22.38 -7.39 -37.34
CA PRO A 114 -22.67 -6.84 -38.66
C PRO A 114 -21.40 -6.54 -39.46
N ALA A 115 -21.53 -6.52 -40.79
CA ALA A 115 -20.43 -6.21 -41.71
C ALA A 115 -19.24 -7.18 -41.63
N VAL A 116 -19.48 -8.42 -41.21
CA VAL A 116 -18.51 -9.53 -41.24
C VAL A 116 -19.16 -10.74 -41.92
N GLU A 117 -18.47 -11.36 -42.88
CA GLU A 117 -18.92 -12.58 -43.55
C GLU A 117 -17.77 -13.60 -43.67
N LEU A 118 -18.08 -14.88 -43.51
CA LEU A 118 -17.16 -15.98 -43.77
C LEU A 118 -17.34 -16.48 -45.20
N LEU A 119 -16.27 -16.47 -45.98
CA LEU A 119 -16.22 -16.97 -47.34
C LEU A 119 -15.44 -18.30 -47.40
N PRO A 120 -15.93 -19.27 -48.19
CA PRO A 120 -15.17 -20.48 -48.45
C PRO A 120 -13.91 -20.14 -49.25
N TYR A 121 -12.86 -20.95 -49.08
CA TYR A 121 -11.62 -20.87 -49.87
C TYR A 121 -11.88 -21.17 -51.35
N SER A 122 -12.44 -20.20 -52.09
CA SER A 122 -12.82 -20.33 -53.50
C SER A 122 -12.64 -19.00 -54.24
N LYS A 123 -11.85 -19.03 -55.33
CA LYS A 123 -11.64 -17.86 -56.21
C LYS A 123 -12.94 -17.29 -56.74
N GLU A 124 -13.86 -18.16 -57.15
CA GLU A 124 -15.13 -17.74 -57.75
C GLU A 124 -16.01 -16.99 -56.75
N LYS A 125 -16.13 -17.53 -55.53
CA LYS A 125 -16.93 -16.90 -54.46
C LYS A 125 -16.33 -15.57 -54.03
N VAL A 126 -15.02 -15.53 -53.82
CA VAL A 126 -14.31 -14.29 -53.48
C VAL A 126 -14.47 -13.24 -54.58
N LYS A 127 -14.30 -13.61 -55.86
CA LYS A 127 -14.48 -12.69 -56.98
C LYS A 127 -15.91 -12.12 -57.05
N ASN A 128 -16.93 -12.96 -56.87
CA ASN A 128 -18.32 -12.53 -56.86
C ASN A 128 -18.59 -11.46 -55.78
N VAL A 129 -18.03 -11.63 -54.58
CA VAL A 129 -18.14 -10.63 -53.51
C VAL A 129 -17.45 -9.32 -53.90
N ILE A 130 -16.26 -9.38 -54.51
CA ILE A 130 -15.53 -8.19 -54.98
C ILE A 130 -16.33 -7.44 -56.05
N ASP A 131 -16.91 -8.15 -57.01
CA ASP A 131 -17.70 -7.55 -58.09
C ASP A 131 -18.97 -6.84 -57.54
N ASN A 132 -19.49 -7.32 -56.39
CA ASN A 132 -20.69 -6.79 -55.74
C ASN A 132 -20.41 -6.01 -54.45
N ILE A 133 -19.18 -5.57 -54.22
CA ILE A 133 -18.74 -5.04 -52.91
C ILE A 133 -19.55 -3.82 -52.44
N HIS A 134 -20.01 -3.01 -53.39
CA HIS A 134 -20.83 -1.81 -53.16
C HIS A 134 -22.21 -2.10 -52.53
N THR A 135 -22.65 -3.36 -52.55
CA THR A 135 -23.92 -3.80 -51.95
C THR A 135 -23.79 -4.11 -50.45
N TYR A 136 -22.56 -4.24 -49.95
CA TYR A 136 -22.29 -4.60 -48.57
C TYR A 136 -22.28 -3.37 -47.66
N LYS A 137 -22.88 -3.52 -46.48
CA LYS A 137 -22.98 -2.44 -45.50
C LYS A 137 -21.70 -2.30 -44.68
N HIS A 138 -21.38 -1.06 -44.34
CA HIS A 138 -20.39 -0.75 -43.33
C HIS A 138 -20.91 -1.05 -41.91
N LEU A 139 -20.00 -1.13 -40.94
CA LEU A 139 -20.37 -1.18 -39.53
C LEU A 139 -20.95 0.18 -39.10
N GLU A 140 -22.24 0.19 -38.78
CA GLU A 140 -22.96 1.41 -38.34
C GLU A 140 -23.01 1.56 -36.82
N ASN A 141 -22.96 0.45 -36.06
CA ASN A 141 -23.16 0.45 -34.61
C ASN A 141 -22.04 -0.28 -33.87
N TYR A 142 -20.99 0.46 -33.49
CA TYR A 142 -19.85 -0.07 -32.74
C TYR A 142 -20.23 -0.55 -31.33
N GLU A 143 -21.13 0.15 -30.65
CA GLU A 143 -21.65 -0.27 -29.33
C GLU A 143 -22.38 -1.62 -29.42
N GLY A 144 -23.14 -1.83 -30.49
CA GLY A 144 -23.80 -3.10 -30.79
C GLY A 144 -22.79 -4.22 -31.09
N TYR A 145 -21.67 -3.90 -31.73
CA TYR A 145 -20.54 -4.81 -31.93
C TYR A 145 -19.90 -5.21 -30.59
N LEU A 146 -19.59 -4.24 -29.72
CA LEU A 146 -18.97 -4.48 -28.42
C LEU A 146 -19.82 -5.37 -27.51
N LYS A 147 -21.14 -5.18 -27.52
CA LYS A 147 -22.09 -5.98 -26.71
C LYS A 147 -22.18 -7.45 -27.13
N LYS A 148 -21.88 -7.76 -28.39
CA LYS A 148 -21.92 -9.12 -28.94
C LYS A 148 -20.55 -9.80 -28.96
N THR A 149 -19.50 -9.01 -28.74
CA THR A 149 -18.12 -9.46 -28.84
C THR A 149 -17.61 -9.94 -27.48
N HIS A 150 -16.95 -11.08 -27.48
CA HIS A 150 -16.16 -11.57 -26.36
C HIS A 150 -14.70 -11.68 -26.79
N ILE A 151 -13.79 -11.05 -26.06
CA ILE A 151 -12.35 -11.21 -26.22
C ILE A 151 -11.84 -11.92 -24.96
N PRO A 152 -11.27 -13.13 -25.08
CA PRO A 152 -10.73 -13.84 -23.93
C PRO A 152 -9.51 -13.11 -23.37
N GLN A 153 -9.29 -13.31 -22.07
CA GLN A 153 -8.05 -12.85 -21.44
C GLN A 153 -6.84 -13.59 -22.05
N PRO A 154 -5.69 -12.93 -22.26
CA PRO A 154 -4.51 -13.59 -22.79
C PRO A 154 -3.98 -14.70 -21.85
N ASN A 155 -3.70 -15.88 -22.42
CA ASN A 155 -3.27 -17.08 -21.68
C ASN A 155 -1.85 -16.99 -21.07
N ASN A 156 -1.04 -16.03 -21.52
CA ASN A 156 0.31 -15.80 -21.01
C ASN A 156 0.32 -15.18 -19.60
N TYR A 157 -0.81 -14.67 -19.11
CA TYR A 157 -0.92 -14.22 -17.73
C TYR A 157 -1.20 -15.41 -16.81
N LEU A 158 -0.26 -15.69 -15.89
CA LEU A 158 -0.41 -16.72 -14.87
C LEU A 158 -1.62 -16.48 -13.94
N SER A 159 -2.09 -15.23 -13.82
CA SER A 159 -3.29 -14.90 -13.04
C SER A 159 -3.91 -13.54 -13.44
N HIS A 160 -5.16 -13.31 -13.04
CA HIS A 160 -5.82 -11.99 -13.12
C HIS A 160 -5.02 -10.86 -12.43
N HIS A 161 -4.12 -11.17 -11.50
CA HIS A 161 -3.39 -10.16 -10.74
C HIS A 161 -2.36 -9.37 -11.58
N SER A 162 -1.70 -10.03 -12.53
CA SER A 162 -0.72 -9.38 -13.40
C SER A 162 -1.40 -8.34 -14.31
N ILE A 163 -2.60 -8.66 -14.81
CA ILE A 163 -3.41 -7.72 -15.59
C ILE A 163 -3.84 -6.52 -14.76
N THR A 164 -4.34 -6.76 -13.54
CA THR A 164 -4.68 -5.67 -12.61
C THR A 164 -3.46 -4.80 -12.29
N SER A 165 -2.27 -5.38 -12.12
CA SER A 165 -1.04 -4.61 -11.86
C SER A 165 -0.68 -3.71 -13.04
N GLU A 166 -0.59 -4.26 -14.25
CA GLU A 166 -0.29 -3.50 -15.47
C GLU A 166 -1.37 -2.44 -15.76
N TRP A 167 -2.66 -2.79 -15.66
CA TRP A 167 -3.76 -1.85 -15.84
C TRP A 167 -3.66 -0.68 -14.86
N SER A 168 -3.46 -0.97 -13.57
CA SER A 168 -3.32 0.07 -12.55
C SER A 168 -2.13 0.97 -12.82
N LEU A 169 -0.98 0.41 -13.23
CA LEU A 169 0.20 1.19 -13.58
C LEU A 169 -0.09 2.12 -14.77
N TYR A 170 -0.80 1.64 -15.80
CA TYR A 170 -1.20 2.46 -16.95
C TYR A 170 -2.14 3.61 -16.55
N GLN A 171 -3.23 3.29 -15.85
CA GLN A 171 -4.23 4.27 -15.43
C GLN A 171 -3.66 5.33 -14.50
N TRP A 172 -2.90 4.91 -13.48
CA TRP A 172 -2.29 5.84 -12.53
C TRP A 172 -1.20 6.69 -13.20
N SER A 173 -0.46 6.13 -14.17
CA SER A 173 0.52 6.89 -14.96
C SER A 173 -0.14 7.97 -15.82
N LYS A 174 -1.24 7.64 -16.52
CA LYS A 174 -2.05 8.62 -17.26
C LYS A 174 -2.57 9.71 -16.32
N CYS A 175 -3.08 9.33 -15.14
CA CYS A 175 -3.56 10.27 -14.12
C CYS A 175 -2.47 11.25 -13.64
N LEU A 176 -1.23 10.76 -13.50
CA LEU A 176 -0.07 11.59 -13.10
C LEU A 176 0.63 12.30 -14.27
N ASN A 177 0.12 12.17 -15.49
CA ASN A 177 0.72 12.66 -16.73
C ASN A 177 2.18 12.20 -16.91
N ILE A 178 2.45 10.92 -16.65
CA ILE A 178 3.73 10.29 -16.94
C ILE A 178 3.59 9.20 -18.00
N LYS A 179 4.64 9.05 -18.81
CA LYS A 179 4.73 7.99 -19.80
C LYS A 179 5.17 6.71 -19.11
N SER A 180 4.29 5.71 -19.03
CA SER A 180 4.67 4.41 -18.46
C SER A 180 5.42 3.56 -19.49
N ALA A 181 6.35 2.72 -19.03
CA ALA A 181 7.06 1.78 -19.91
C ALA A 181 6.12 0.79 -20.60
N ILE A 182 4.98 0.50 -19.97
CA ILE A 182 3.96 -0.43 -20.46
C ILE A 182 2.92 0.22 -21.38
N GLU A 183 2.92 1.55 -21.56
CA GLU A 183 1.90 2.27 -22.34
C GLU A 183 1.72 1.67 -23.73
N ASN A 184 2.82 1.45 -24.46
CA ASN A 184 2.77 0.85 -25.79
C ASN A 184 2.22 -0.59 -25.77
N HIS A 185 2.54 -1.37 -24.73
CA HIS A 185 2.04 -2.73 -24.59
C HIS A 185 0.52 -2.73 -24.40
N ILE A 186 0.02 -1.93 -23.46
CA ILE A 186 -1.41 -1.76 -23.19
C ILE A 186 -2.16 -1.23 -24.42
N GLU A 187 -1.63 -0.19 -25.08
CA GLU A 187 -2.28 0.45 -26.21
C GLU A 187 -2.31 -0.41 -27.48
N ARG A 188 -1.40 -1.40 -27.60
CA ARG A 188 -1.34 -2.32 -28.73
C ARG A 188 -2.03 -3.66 -28.47
N ASN A 189 -2.22 -4.05 -27.21
CA ASN A 189 -2.80 -5.34 -26.88
C ASN A 189 -4.33 -5.35 -27.07
N LEU A 190 -4.82 -6.37 -27.79
CA LEU A 190 -6.23 -6.49 -28.13
C LEU A 190 -7.16 -6.52 -26.91
N TYR A 191 -6.79 -7.26 -25.87
CA TYR A 191 -7.62 -7.43 -24.67
C TYR A 191 -7.75 -6.12 -23.89
N TYR A 192 -6.65 -5.42 -23.63
CA TYR A 192 -6.70 -4.11 -22.96
C TYR A 192 -7.52 -3.09 -23.75
N ARG A 193 -7.36 -3.04 -25.08
CA ARG A 193 -8.13 -2.14 -25.95
C ARG A 193 -9.62 -2.49 -25.96
N TYR A 194 -9.95 -3.78 -25.94
CA TYR A 194 -11.32 -4.26 -25.82
C TYR A 194 -11.96 -3.75 -24.53
N VAL A 195 -11.31 -3.96 -23.38
CA VAL A 195 -11.89 -3.57 -22.09
C VAL A 195 -11.93 -2.05 -21.93
N THR A 196 -10.92 -1.32 -22.40
CA THR A 196 -10.95 0.15 -22.45
C THR A 196 -12.12 0.66 -23.31
N SER A 197 -12.46 -0.04 -24.38
CA SER A 197 -13.62 0.32 -25.22
C SER A 197 -14.96 0.10 -24.52
N GLN A 198 -15.02 -0.78 -23.52
CA GLN A 198 -16.22 -1.01 -22.69
C GLN A 198 -16.35 0.03 -21.56
N HIS A 199 -15.25 0.72 -21.22
CA HIS A 199 -15.16 1.69 -20.14
C HIS A 199 -14.55 3.01 -20.65
N PRO A 200 -15.37 3.91 -21.24
CA PRO A 200 -14.87 5.17 -21.78
C PRO A 200 -14.05 5.94 -20.74
N GLU A 201 -12.85 6.38 -21.14
CA GLU A 201 -11.95 7.14 -20.27
C GLU A 201 -12.66 8.37 -19.70
N CYS A 202 -12.46 8.65 -18.41
CA CYS A 202 -12.87 9.90 -17.80
C CYS A 202 -11.98 11.01 -18.40
N GLY A 203 -12.53 11.76 -19.35
CA GLY A 203 -11.80 12.71 -20.21
C GLY A 203 -11.28 13.99 -19.54
N ASP A 204 -11.18 14.01 -18.22
CA ASP A 204 -10.76 15.21 -17.49
C ASP A 204 -9.28 15.17 -17.14
N LYS A 205 -8.60 16.29 -17.33
CA LYS A 205 -7.28 16.54 -16.71
C LYS A 205 -7.48 16.49 -15.20
N VAL A 206 -7.25 15.32 -14.62
CA VAL A 206 -7.34 15.13 -13.19
C VAL A 206 -6.22 15.90 -12.51
N THR A 207 -6.59 16.86 -11.66
CA THR A 207 -5.67 17.44 -10.68
C THR A 207 -5.78 16.60 -9.40
N ILE A 208 -4.66 15.98 -9.01
CA ILE A 208 -4.52 15.28 -7.73
C ILE A 208 -4.46 16.33 -6.61
N ASP A 209 -5.29 16.17 -5.60
CA ASP A 209 -5.21 16.94 -4.36
C ASP A 209 -4.10 16.35 -3.47
N TYR A 210 -3.10 17.18 -3.17
CA TYR A 210 -1.97 16.79 -2.34
C TYR A 210 -2.26 17.18 -0.90
N PRO A 211 -2.41 16.22 0.03
CA PRO A 211 -2.66 16.55 1.43
C PRO A 211 -1.52 17.40 2.00
N PRO A 212 -1.84 18.43 2.81
CA PRO A 212 -0.81 19.28 3.40
C PRO A 212 0.10 18.45 4.29
N TYR A 213 1.40 18.65 4.14
CA TYR A 213 2.39 18.01 4.99
C TYR A 213 2.64 18.90 6.23
N PRO A 214 2.48 18.39 7.47
CA PRO A 214 2.66 19.21 8.66
C PRO A 214 4.10 19.71 8.76
N SER A 215 4.26 21.04 8.69
CA SER A 215 5.53 21.76 8.70
C SER A 215 6.15 21.78 10.11
N GLU A 216 6.53 20.63 10.67
CA GLU A 216 7.39 20.62 11.85
C GLU A 216 8.82 20.23 11.41
N SER A 217 9.58 21.28 11.07
CA SER A 217 10.97 21.34 10.57
C SER A 217 11.19 21.02 9.08
N GLU A 218 11.37 22.07 8.28
CA GLU A 218 11.70 22.01 6.85
C GLU A 218 13.04 21.31 6.53
N SER A 219 13.80 20.86 7.52
CA SER A 219 15.16 20.32 7.33
C SER A 219 15.29 18.80 7.39
N GLU A 220 14.33 18.06 7.96
CA GLU A 220 14.49 16.60 8.12
C GLU A 220 13.94 15.84 6.91
N LYS A 221 14.85 15.19 6.18
CA LYS A 221 14.52 14.36 5.02
C LYS A 221 13.73 13.12 5.44
N LYS A 222 12.56 12.93 4.85
CA LYS A 222 11.70 11.75 5.05
C LYS A 222 11.96 10.75 3.94
N ARG A 223 11.95 9.46 4.27
CA ARG A 223 12.35 8.40 3.34
C ARG A 223 11.27 7.33 3.24
N ILE A 224 10.92 6.99 2.01
CA ILE A 224 10.00 5.91 1.65
C ILE A 224 10.82 4.82 0.95
N LEU A 225 10.68 3.57 1.38
CA LEU A 225 11.21 2.41 0.66
C LEU A 225 10.07 1.71 -0.09
N ILE A 226 10.27 1.47 -1.38
CA ILE A 226 9.40 0.67 -2.23
C ILE A 226 9.98 -0.74 -2.33
N ILE A 227 9.18 -1.74 -1.96
CA ILE A 227 9.47 -3.16 -2.13
C ILE A 227 8.35 -3.72 -3.01
N ASP A 228 8.61 -3.79 -4.31
CA ASP A 228 7.66 -4.20 -5.35
C ASP A 228 8.48 -4.91 -6.43
N ASP A 229 8.09 -6.11 -6.84
CA ASP A 229 8.80 -6.93 -7.84
C ASP A 229 8.75 -6.30 -9.24
N GLU A 230 7.77 -5.43 -9.48
CA GLU A 230 7.58 -4.69 -10.72
C GLU A 230 8.06 -3.23 -10.60
N ALA A 231 8.86 -2.89 -9.59
CA ALA A 231 9.43 -1.56 -9.42
C ALA A 231 10.14 -1.06 -10.69
N ASP A 232 10.95 -1.92 -11.31
CA ASP A 232 11.72 -1.60 -12.53
C ASP A 232 10.86 -1.60 -13.81
N LYS A 233 9.63 -2.15 -13.75
CA LYS A 233 8.66 -2.09 -14.87
C LYS A 233 7.87 -0.78 -14.92
N GLY A 234 8.11 0.13 -13.96
CA GLY A 234 7.54 1.47 -13.93
C GLY A 234 6.90 1.86 -12.60
N TRP A 235 6.62 0.91 -11.71
CA TRP A 235 6.04 1.22 -10.40
C TRP A 235 6.95 2.11 -9.54
N GLY A 236 8.27 1.88 -9.59
CA GLY A 236 9.23 2.73 -8.89
C GLY A 236 9.21 4.18 -9.37
N GLU A 237 9.10 4.39 -10.68
CA GLU A 237 9.00 5.74 -11.27
C GLU A 237 7.65 6.40 -10.97
N LEU A 238 6.57 5.61 -11.00
CA LEU A 238 5.25 6.07 -10.60
C LEU A 238 5.24 6.61 -9.18
N TYR A 239 5.79 5.86 -8.21
CA TYR A 239 5.83 6.32 -6.82
C TYR A 239 6.73 7.55 -6.65
N LYS A 240 7.90 7.61 -7.30
CA LYS A 240 8.74 8.82 -7.30
C LYS A 240 7.98 10.03 -7.82
N ARG A 241 7.24 9.88 -8.92
CA ARG A 241 6.40 10.96 -9.46
C ARG A 241 5.30 11.34 -8.48
N LEU A 242 4.61 10.36 -7.90
CA LEU A 242 3.51 10.58 -6.96
C LEU A 242 3.96 11.41 -5.76
N PHE A 243 5.16 11.18 -5.22
CA PHE A 243 5.69 11.94 -4.08
C PHE A 243 6.54 13.15 -4.46
N SER A 244 6.79 13.41 -5.75
CA SER A 244 7.64 14.53 -6.21
C SER A 244 7.16 15.92 -5.79
N HIS A 245 5.88 16.06 -5.41
CA HIS A 245 5.34 17.30 -4.87
C HIS A 245 5.94 17.68 -3.51
N TYR A 246 6.43 16.70 -2.74
CA TYR A 246 7.01 16.92 -1.42
C TYR A 246 8.54 16.96 -1.52
N SER A 247 9.11 18.16 -1.45
CA SER A 247 10.56 18.36 -1.58
C SER A 247 11.41 17.68 -0.51
N ASN A 248 10.82 17.38 0.65
CA ASN A 248 11.47 16.73 1.78
C ASN A 248 11.27 15.20 1.80
N ILE A 249 10.56 14.61 0.84
CA ILE A 249 10.37 13.16 0.73
C ILE A 249 11.29 12.58 -0.34
N GLU A 250 12.12 11.63 0.07
CA GLU A 250 12.89 10.78 -0.81
C GLU A 250 12.23 9.41 -0.95
N VAL A 251 12.07 8.96 -2.19
CA VAL A 251 11.56 7.63 -2.53
C VAL A 251 12.70 6.78 -3.07
N ASN A 252 12.95 5.65 -2.43
CA ASN A 252 13.96 4.68 -2.83
C ASN A 252 13.27 3.34 -3.15
N THR A 253 13.79 2.59 -4.12
CA THR A 253 13.41 1.20 -4.38
C THR A 253 14.44 0.26 -3.75
N LEU A 254 14.05 -0.98 -3.44
CA LEU A 254 15.00 -2.01 -3.06
C LEU A 254 15.95 -2.28 -4.24
N LYS A 255 17.26 -2.05 -4.04
CA LYS A 255 18.28 -2.22 -5.09
C LYS A 255 19.05 -3.52 -4.92
N GLY A 256 19.49 -4.10 -6.03
CA GLY A 256 20.39 -5.25 -6.04
C GLY A 256 19.75 -6.51 -5.46
N PHE A 257 18.47 -6.72 -5.76
CA PHE A 257 17.71 -7.93 -5.47
C PHE A 257 16.95 -8.32 -6.74
N ASP A 258 17.09 -9.57 -7.18
CA ASP A 258 16.37 -10.10 -8.35
C ASP A 258 15.19 -10.95 -7.88
N TYR A 259 13.99 -10.38 -7.92
CA TYR A 259 12.75 -11.04 -7.51
C TYR A 259 12.42 -12.31 -8.31
N ALA A 260 12.98 -12.47 -9.52
CA ALA A 260 12.74 -13.63 -10.36
C ALA A 260 13.62 -14.83 -10.00
N SER A 261 14.84 -14.59 -9.51
CA SER A 261 15.82 -15.66 -9.24
C SER A 261 16.20 -15.84 -7.78
N ASP A 262 16.13 -14.78 -6.97
CA ASP A 262 16.53 -14.81 -5.58
C ASP A 262 15.48 -15.47 -4.68
N THR A 263 15.93 -15.97 -3.53
CA THR A 263 15.06 -16.69 -2.59
C THR A 263 14.58 -15.81 -1.45
N LYS A 264 13.59 -16.32 -0.70
CA LYS A 264 13.10 -15.70 0.54
C LYS A 264 14.21 -15.51 1.57
N GLU A 265 15.15 -16.44 1.64
CA GLU A 265 16.33 -16.38 2.53
C GLU A 265 17.28 -15.24 2.15
N ALA A 266 17.32 -14.83 0.87
CA ALA A 266 18.09 -13.68 0.40
C ALA A 266 17.33 -12.35 0.56
N LEU A 267 15.99 -12.37 0.43
CA LEU A 267 15.13 -11.19 0.53
C LEU A 267 15.24 -10.50 1.90
N LEU A 268 15.07 -11.25 2.99
CA LEU A 268 15.02 -10.65 4.33
C LEU A 268 16.35 -9.98 4.74
N PRO A 269 17.52 -10.60 4.55
CA PRO A 269 18.81 -9.93 4.77
C PRO A 269 18.96 -8.68 3.90
N LYS A 270 18.51 -8.71 2.64
CA LYS A 270 18.65 -7.57 1.74
C LYS A 270 17.80 -6.37 2.15
N VAL A 271 16.55 -6.63 2.54
CA VAL A 271 15.67 -5.58 3.09
C VAL A 271 16.28 -5.03 4.39
N LYS A 272 16.76 -5.90 5.28
CA LYS A 272 17.40 -5.48 6.53
C LYS A 272 18.62 -4.58 6.28
N GLU A 273 19.54 -5.00 5.41
CA GLU A 273 20.73 -4.22 5.00
C GLU A 273 20.31 -2.82 4.51
N THR A 274 19.29 -2.76 3.66
CA THR A 274 18.79 -1.49 3.10
C THR A 274 18.23 -0.58 4.20
N ILE A 275 17.47 -1.13 5.15
CA ILE A 275 16.91 -0.36 6.27
C ILE A 275 18.01 0.17 7.20
N GLU A 276 19.05 -0.63 7.45
CA GLU A 276 20.14 -0.31 8.37
C GLU A 276 21.27 0.52 7.73
N GLU A 277 21.33 0.64 6.40
CA GLU A 277 22.38 1.33 5.64
C GLU A 277 22.67 2.75 6.14
N LYS A 278 21.61 3.48 6.53
CA LYS A 278 21.68 4.86 7.00
C LYS A 278 20.95 5.03 8.33
N PRO A 279 21.59 4.73 9.48
CA PRO A 279 20.94 4.77 10.79
C PRO A 279 20.46 6.18 11.18
N PHE A 280 21.12 7.23 10.69
CA PHE A 280 20.76 8.63 10.94
C PHE A 280 19.74 9.21 9.94
N GLU A 281 19.43 8.47 8.87
CA GLU A 281 18.38 8.82 7.90
C GLU A 281 17.42 7.63 7.74
N PRO A 282 16.67 7.24 8.80
CA PRO A 282 15.90 6.02 8.78
C PRO A 282 14.67 6.12 7.86
N TYR A 283 14.29 5.03 7.22
CA TYR A 283 13.04 4.94 6.48
C TYR A 283 11.82 5.14 7.40
N HIS A 284 10.85 5.93 6.94
CA HIS A 284 9.65 6.27 7.70
C HIS A 284 8.45 5.42 7.27
N LEU A 285 8.41 5.07 5.99
CA LEU A 285 7.35 4.31 5.36
C LEU A 285 7.95 3.26 4.42
N VAL A 286 7.36 2.07 4.42
CA VAL A 286 7.57 1.05 3.40
C VAL A 286 6.26 0.90 2.62
N LEU A 287 6.33 1.10 1.30
CA LEU A 287 5.26 0.67 0.38
C LEU A 287 5.62 -0.74 -0.11
N LEU A 288 4.74 -1.70 0.15
CA LEU A 288 5.03 -3.12 -0.01
C LEU A 288 3.99 -3.78 -0.92
N ASP A 289 4.44 -4.39 -2.03
CA ASP A 289 3.59 -5.34 -2.75
C ASP A 289 3.46 -6.63 -1.94
N ILE A 290 2.27 -7.25 -2.00
CA ILE A 290 1.98 -8.45 -1.23
C ILE A 290 2.61 -9.71 -1.84
N ARG A 291 2.89 -9.76 -3.14
CA ARG A 291 3.52 -10.89 -3.82
C ARG A 291 4.82 -10.41 -4.42
N LEU A 292 5.94 -10.89 -3.89
CA LEU A 292 7.26 -10.42 -4.32
C LEU A 292 8.03 -11.48 -5.09
N LEU A 293 8.00 -12.73 -4.63
CA LEU A 293 8.79 -13.80 -5.22
C LEU A 293 7.94 -14.65 -6.15
N GLN A 294 8.59 -15.31 -7.11
CA GLN A 294 7.91 -16.15 -8.10
C GLN A 294 7.02 -17.24 -7.46
N ASP A 295 7.45 -17.79 -6.32
CA ASP A 295 6.69 -18.79 -5.57
C ASP A 295 5.38 -18.24 -4.97
N ASP A 296 5.29 -16.94 -4.70
CA ASP A 296 4.09 -16.31 -4.15
C ASP A 296 2.91 -16.39 -5.13
N PHE A 297 3.17 -16.44 -6.44
CA PHE A 297 2.12 -16.53 -7.45
C PHE A 297 1.44 -17.90 -7.48
N ASN A 298 2.09 -18.93 -6.95
CA ASN A 298 1.54 -20.28 -6.82
C ASN A 298 0.83 -20.50 -5.48
N LYS A 299 0.99 -19.58 -4.52
CA LYS A 299 0.43 -19.70 -3.17
C LYS A 299 -0.92 -19.00 -3.03
N LYS A 300 -1.77 -19.50 -2.14
CA LYS A 300 -3.04 -18.87 -1.75
C LYS A 300 -2.91 -17.96 -0.52
N THR A 301 -1.95 -18.27 0.34
CA THR A 301 -1.63 -17.65 1.64
C THR A 301 -0.12 -17.77 1.87
N ASP A 302 0.43 -17.09 2.88
CA ASP A 302 1.85 -17.17 3.26
C ASP A 302 2.81 -16.63 2.17
N PHE A 303 2.59 -15.35 1.83
CA PHE A 303 3.44 -14.65 0.86
C PHE A 303 4.72 -14.15 1.52
N SER A 304 5.81 -14.06 0.75
CA SER A 304 7.11 -13.56 1.21
C SER A 304 7.04 -12.16 1.86
N SER A 305 6.11 -11.31 1.43
CA SER A 305 5.84 -10.00 2.02
C SER A 305 5.42 -10.09 3.50
N PHE A 306 4.78 -11.18 3.93
CA PHE A 306 4.38 -11.38 5.32
C PHE A 306 5.60 -11.55 6.23
N ASP A 307 6.64 -12.20 5.75
CA ASP A 307 7.90 -12.32 6.46
C ASP A 307 8.64 -10.99 6.52
N VAL A 308 8.59 -10.20 5.44
CA VAL A 308 9.11 -8.83 5.42
C VAL A 308 8.42 -7.99 6.49
N ILE A 309 7.09 -8.06 6.63
CA ILE A 309 6.34 -7.36 7.68
C ILE A 309 6.80 -7.79 9.08
N ASN A 310 6.87 -9.10 9.35
CA ASN A 310 7.29 -9.61 10.66
C ASN A 310 8.72 -9.18 11.01
N MET A 311 9.63 -9.23 10.02
CA MET A 311 11.01 -8.78 10.17
C MET A 311 11.08 -7.29 10.47
N LEU A 312 10.41 -6.44 9.69
CA LEU A 312 10.40 -4.99 9.90
C LEU A 312 9.85 -4.60 11.28
N GLN A 313 8.82 -5.30 11.76
CA GLN A 313 8.27 -5.06 13.10
C GLN A 313 9.25 -5.44 14.22
N THR A 314 10.05 -6.47 14.00
CA THR A 314 11.08 -6.87 14.97
C THR A 314 12.26 -5.91 14.93
N LEU A 315 12.64 -5.47 13.73
CA LEU A 315 13.77 -4.58 13.49
C LEU A 315 13.50 -3.15 13.98
N ASN A 316 12.39 -2.56 13.55
CA ASN A 316 11.95 -1.22 13.92
C ASN A 316 10.44 -1.08 13.73
N LYS A 317 9.67 -1.39 14.77
CA LYS A 317 8.21 -1.25 14.80
C LYS A 317 7.69 0.18 14.62
N GLY A 318 8.55 1.21 14.67
CA GLY A 318 8.19 2.60 14.35
C GLY A 318 8.14 2.89 12.84
N ILE A 319 8.67 2.00 11.99
CA ILE A 319 8.51 2.10 10.53
C ILE A 319 7.08 1.74 10.17
N GLN A 320 6.41 2.64 9.44
CA GLN A 320 5.05 2.37 8.97
C GLN A 320 5.08 1.54 7.69
N ILE A 321 4.08 0.70 7.50
CA ILE A 321 3.96 -0.17 6.32
C ILE A 321 2.60 0.10 5.68
N ILE A 322 2.58 0.37 4.37
CA ILE A 322 1.36 0.39 3.57
C ILE A 322 1.50 -0.69 2.51
N ILE A 323 0.49 -1.55 2.40
CA ILE A 323 0.46 -2.58 1.36
C ILE A 323 -0.27 -2.02 0.16
N VAL A 324 0.31 -2.21 -1.03
CA VAL A 324 -0.32 -1.88 -2.31
C VAL A 324 -0.42 -3.15 -3.12
N THR A 325 -1.62 -3.56 -3.55
CA THR A 325 -1.77 -4.88 -4.16
C THR A 325 -2.95 -5.01 -5.11
N ALA A 326 -2.78 -5.83 -6.15
CA ALA A 326 -3.85 -6.27 -7.05
C ALA A 326 -4.85 -7.24 -6.40
N SER A 327 -4.61 -7.73 -5.17
CA SER A 327 -5.49 -8.69 -4.51
C SER A 327 -6.55 -8.01 -3.64
N ASN A 328 -7.83 -8.30 -3.91
CA ASN A 328 -8.97 -7.87 -3.09
C ASN A 328 -9.42 -8.94 -2.06
N LYS A 329 -8.61 -9.97 -1.82
CA LYS A 329 -8.97 -11.10 -0.96
C LYS A 329 -9.04 -10.68 0.52
N ALA A 330 -10.19 -10.91 1.16
CA ALA A 330 -10.46 -10.47 2.52
C ALA A 330 -9.47 -11.01 3.57
N TRP A 331 -8.95 -12.23 3.40
CA TRP A 331 -7.97 -12.79 4.34
C TRP A 331 -6.61 -12.10 4.30
N ASN A 332 -6.22 -11.52 3.15
CA ASN A 332 -5.02 -10.70 3.06
C ASN A 332 -5.20 -9.43 3.89
N LEU A 333 -6.34 -8.76 3.73
CA LEU A 333 -6.69 -7.61 4.56
C LEU A 333 -6.67 -7.99 6.05
N GLN A 334 -7.31 -9.10 6.43
CA GLN A 334 -7.35 -9.55 7.83
C GLN A 334 -5.94 -9.83 8.39
N TYR A 335 -5.07 -10.50 7.64
CA TYR A 335 -3.68 -10.75 8.06
C TYR A 335 -2.95 -9.44 8.34
N THR A 336 -3.09 -8.47 7.44
CA THR A 336 -2.37 -7.19 7.50
C THR A 336 -2.89 -6.29 8.62
N LEU A 337 -4.20 -6.29 8.87
CA LEU A 337 -4.80 -5.60 10.01
C LEU A 337 -4.27 -6.15 11.36
N ASN A 338 -4.08 -7.47 11.45
CA ASN A 338 -3.53 -8.12 12.65
C ASN A 338 -2.03 -7.86 12.87
N LYS A 339 -1.33 -7.37 11.83
CA LYS A 339 0.11 -7.14 11.85
C LYS A 339 0.43 -5.66 11.75
N ASN A 340 -0.25 -4.80 12.50
CA ASN A 340 0.04 -3.35 12.60
C ASN A 340 0.38 -2.64 11.27
N VAL A 341 -0.16 -3.13 10.15
CA VAL A 341 0.00 -2.47 8.85
C VAL A 341 -0.86 -1.21 8.88
N PHE A 342 -0.28 -0.10 8.44
CA PHE A 342 -0.90 1.21 8.56
C PHE A 342 -2.14 1.30 7.67
N ALA A 343 -1.99 0.96 6.39
CA ALA A 343 -3.06 0.94 5.42
C ALA A 343 -2.89 -0.17 4.37
N TYR A 344 -3.99 -0.54 3.73
CA TYR A 344 -4.06 -1.51 2.65
C TYR A 344 -4.77 -0.88 1.45
N ILE A 345 -4.04 -0.68 0.35
CA ILE A 345 -4.52 -0.02 -0.86
C ILE A 345 -4.60 -1.05 -1.99
N THR A 346 -5.77 -1.16 -2.62
CA THR A 346 -5.93 -2.03 -3.79
C THR A 346 -5.53 -1.30 -5.07
N LYS A 347 -4.70 -1.94 -5.90
CA LYS A 347 -4.42 -1.51 -7.28
C LYS A 347 -5.75 -1.46 -8.06
N GLU A 348 -5.84 -0.58 -9.04
CA GLU A 348 -7.03 -0.43 -9.89
C GLU A 348 -7.20 -1.65 -10.79
N SER A 349 -8.34 -2.32 -10.67
CA SER A 349 -8.72 -3.40 -11.57
C SER A 349 -9.35 -2.85 -12.84
N ILE A 350 -9.21 -3.60 -13.93
CA ILE A 350 -9.88 -3.30 -15.20
C ILE A 350 -11.41 -3.33 -15.10
N PHE A 351 -11.94 -3.94 -14.02
CA PHE A 351 -13.36 -4.00 -13.71
C PHE A 351 -13.80 -2.96 -12.65
N ASP A 352 -12.85 -2.21 -12.08
CA ASP A 352 -13.19 -1.20 -11.08
C ASP A 352 -13.87 -0.01 -11.76
N LYS A 353 -14.97 0.45 -11.18
CA LYS A 353 -15.62 1.71 -11.60
C LYS A 353 -15.00 2.93 -10.90
N SER A 354 -14.11 2.72 -9.94
CA SER A 354 -13.52 3.77 -9.12
C SER A 354 -12.53 4.61 -9.92
N CYS A 355 -12.51 5.92 -9.68
CA CYS A 355 -11.58 6.82 -10.35
C CYS A 355 -10.14 6.63 -9.85
N SER A 356 -9.16 6.54 -10.75
CA SER A 356 -7.73 6.48 -10.42
C SER A 356 -7.30 7.59 -9.47
N LYS A 357 -7.91 8.79 -9.63
CA LYS A 357 -7.72 9.95 -8.76
C LYS A 357 -7.90 9.60 -7.28
N GLU A 358 -9.06 9.02 -6.95
CA GLU A 358 -9.47 8.76 -5.57
C GLU A 358 -8.52 7.76 -4.91
N LYS A 359 -8.10 6.72 -5.64
CA LYS A 359 -7.14 5.73 -5.14
C LYS A 359 -5.76 6.34 -4.88
N LEU A 360 -5.29 7.22 -5.78
CA LEU A 360 -4.01 7.91 -5.61
C LEU A 360 -4.04 8.92 -4.45
N GLU A 361 -5.13 9.68 -4.32
CA GLU A 361 -5.33 10.62 -3.21
C GLU A 361 -5.42 9.89 -1.86
N GLU A 362 -6.10 8.75 -1.81
CA GLU A 362 -6.14 7.92 -0.62
C GLU A 362 -4.76 7.36 -0.27
N LEU A 363 -4.00 6.85 -1.25
CA LEU A 363 -2.61 6.42 -1.04
C LEU A 363 -1.74 7.56 -0.50
N LEU A 364 -1.86 8.77 -1.06
CA LEU A 364 -1.14 9.96 -0.60
C LEU A 364 -1.50 10.31 0.84
N LYS A 365 -2.80 10.40 1.14
CA LYS A 365 -3.32 10.72 2.48
C LYS A 365 -2.83 9.71 3.52
N GLN A 366 -2.94 8.42 3.23
CA GLN A 366 -2.45 7.37 4.12
C GLN A 366 -0.93 7.44 4.29
N SER A 367 -0.18 7.71 3.21
CA SER A 367 1.27 7.82 3.27
C SER A 367 1.73 9.02 4.11
N VAL A 368 1.13 10.20 3.93
CA VAL A 368 1.45 11.39 4.74
C VAL A 368 1.12 11.15 6.22
N ASN A 369 -0.04 10.55 6.51
CA ASN A 369 -0.43 10.19 7.89
C ASN A 369 0.51 9.14 8.51
N ALA A 370 0.99 8.19 7.72
CA ALA A 370 1.94 7.19 8.17
C ALA A 370 3.29 7.84 8.52
N ILE A 371 3.82 8.67 7.62
CA ILE A 371 5.11 9.32 7.79
C ILE A 371 5.09 10.26 9.00
N SER A 372 4.01 11.05 9.18
CA SER A 372 3.88 11.98 10.30
C SER A 372 3.93 11.26 11.66
N LYS A 373 3.31 10.08 11.76
CA LYS A 373 3.33 9.24 12.98
C LYS A 373 4.64 8.48 13.18
N SER A 374 5.34 8.12 12.10
CA SER A 374 6.54 7.30 12.16
C SER A 374 7.61 7.87 13.10
N HIS A 375 7.85 9.19 13.06
CA HIS A 375 8.87 9.81 13.90
C HIS A 375 8.57 9.64 15.40
N PHE A 376 7.32 9.89 15.81
CA PHE A 376 6.88 9.65 17.19
C PHE A 376 6.99 8.17 17.58
N LEU A 377 6.49 7.27 16.73
CA LEU A 377 6.49 5.83 16.99
C LEU A 377 7.90 5.22 17.04
N LYS A 378 8.85 5.72 16.24
CA LYS A 378 10.27 5.33 16.33
C LYS A 378 10.86 5.68 17.68
N LYS A 379 10.65 6.91 18.16
CA LYS A 379 11.13 7.34 19.49
C LYS A 379 10.51 6.52 20.61
N VAL A 380 9.22 6.19 20.50
CA VAL A 380 8.56 5.27 21.43
C VAL A 380 9.23 3.90 21.39
N ALA A 381 9.40 3.30 20.21
CA ALA A 381 10.00 1.98 20.07
C ALA A 381 11.44 1.92 20.64
N GLU A 382 12.23 2.97 20.41
CA GLU A 382 13.58 3.12 20.99
C GLU A 382 13.54 3.18 22.52
N ASN A 383 12.62 3.96 23.09
CA ASN A 383 12.48 4.09 24.53
C ASN A 383 11.94 2.81 25.18
N GLU A 384 10.98 2.12 24.57
CA GLU A 384 10.51 0.82 25.04
C GLU A 384 11.63 -0.21 25.02
N LYS A 385 12.46 -0.23 23.97
CA LYS A 385 13.62 -1.10 23.92
C LYS A 385 14.58 -0.83 25.08
N LYS A 386 14.89 0.44 25.37
CA LYS A 386 15.73 0.81 26.53
C LYS A 386 15.13 0.32 27.85
N ILE A 387 13.83 0.51 28.05
CA ILE A 387 13.12 0.03 29.25
C ILE A 387 13.22 -1.50 29.36
N LEU A 388 12.91 -2.22 28.27
CA LEU A 388 12.96 -3.69 28.24
C LEU A 388 14.39 -4.24 28.46
N ASP A 389 15.41 -3.60 27.86
CA ASP A 389 16.81 -3.97 28.04
C ASP A 389 17.23 -3.82 29.51
N ARG A 390 16.82 -2.73 30.17
CA ARG A 390 17.04 -2.53 31.61
C ARG A 390 16.32 -3.56 32.48
N LEU A 391 15.08 -3.93 32.14
CA LEU A 391 14.35 -4.98 32.87
C LEU A 391 15.02 -6.36 32.77
N ASN A 392 15.83 -6.59 31.73
CA ASN A 392 16.54 -7.85 31.51
C ASN A 392 17.98 -7.85 32.07
N ASP A 393 18.49 -6.71 32.54
CA ASP A 393 19.85 -6.58 33.07
C ASP A 393 19.98 -7.20 34.46
N LYS A 394 20.58 -8.40 34.50
CA LYS A 394 20.84 -9.18 35.72
C LYS A 394 21.91 -8.55 36.64
N THR A 395 22.64 -7.55 36.16
CA THR A 395 23.68 -6.84 36.94
C THR A 395 23.18 -5.55 37.55
N SER A 396 22.00 -5.07 37.15
CA SER A 396 21.36 -3.91 37.75
C SER A 396 21.14 -4.17 39.25
N THR A 397 21.67 -3.28 40.09
CA THR A 397 21.44 -3.26 41.54
C THR A 397 20.04 -2.76 41.86
N ILE A 398 19.02 -3.26 41.16
CA ILE A 398 17.65 -3.16 41.64
C ILE A 398 17.56 -4.14 42.82
N SER A 399 18.09 -3.70 43.97
CA SER A 399 18.43 -4.52 45.14
C SER A 399 17.22 -4.90 46.00
N VAL A 400 16.03 -4.70 45.47
CA VAL A 400 14.77 -5.20 46.02
C VAL A 400 14.18 -6.05 44.92
N PRO A 401 13.73 -7.29 45.17
CA PRO A 401 13.14 -8.09 44.12
C PRO A 401 12.00 -7.30 43.50
N ILE A 402 12.20 -6.77 42.28
CA ILE A 402 11.06 -6.51 41.40
C ILE A 402 10.43 -7.88 41.29
N ARG A 403 9.36 -8.09 42.06
CA ARG A 403 8.65 -9.37 42.09
C ARG A 403 8.40 -9.71 40.63
N LYS A 404 8.67 -10.96 40.23
CA LYS A 404 8.44 -11.43 38.85
C LYS A 404 7.12 -10.88 38.26
N LYS A 405 6.08 -10.82 39.09
CA LYS A 405 4.77 -10.21 38.81
C LYS A 405 4.80 -8.73 38.37
N MET A 406 5.61 -7.86 38.99
CA MET A 406 5.75 -6.46 38.58
C MET A 406 6.50 -6.33 37.25
N LEU A 407 7.53 -7.15 36.99
CA LEU A 407 8.20 -7.21 35.68
C LEU A 407 7.22 -7.62 34.58
N ASP A 408 6.42 -8.65 34.86
CA ASP A 408 5.39 -9.15 33.94
C ASP A 408 4.34 -8.07 33.67
N ASN A 409 3.86 -7.37 34.72
CA ASN A 409 2.92 -6.25 34.57
C ASN A 409 3.49 -5.08 33.74
N ILE A 410 4.77 -4.72 33.91
CA ILE A 410 5.40 -3.64 33.10
C ILE A 410 5.43 -4.06 31.63
N ARG A 411 5.81 -5.31 31.34
CA ARG A 411 5.82 -5.85 29.96
C ARG A 411 4.42 -5.82 29.35
N GLU A 412 3.40 -6.26 30.10
CA GLU A 412 2.01 -6.21 29.66
C GLU A 412 1.55 -4.76 29.35
N GLN A 413 1.90 -3.79 30.20
CA GLN A 413 1.53 -2.39 29.95
C GLN A 413 2.24 -1.81 28.72
N ILE A 414 3.49 -2.19 28.45
CA ILE A 414 4.20 -1.82 27.21
C ILE A 414 3.49 -2.41 25.99
N GLU A 415 3.12 -3.69 26.04
CA GLU A 415 2.40 -4.34 24.93
C GLU A 415 1.03 -3.71 24.67
N ILE A 416 0.26 -3.45 25.74
CA ILE A 416 -1.03 -2.76 25.65
C ILE A 416 -0.83 -1.36 25.05
N ALA A 417 0.12 -0.58 25.57
CA ALA A 417 0.39 0.76 25.08
C ALA A 417 0.72 0.74 23.58
N TRP A 418 1.54 -0.21 23.14
CA TRP A 418 1.88 -0.37 21.73
C TRP A 418 0.66 -0.67 20.85
N ILE A 419 -0.21 -1.59 21.28
CA ILE A 419 -1.47 -1.90 20.56
C ILE A 419 -2.38 -0.66 20.48
N MET A 420 -2.43 0.15 21.53
CA MET A 420 -3.20 1.40 21.50
C MET A 420 -2.56 2.41 20.54
N LEU A 421 -1.24 2.58 20.57
CA LEU A 421 -0.52 3.46 19.65
C LEU A 421 -0.69 3.08 18.19
N THR A 422 -0.77 1.80 17.85
CA THR A 422 -1.01 1.39 16.46
C THR A 422 -2.44 1.71 16.05
N ASN A 423 -3.42 1.52 16.94
CA ASN A 423 -4.83 1.84 16.68
C ASN A 423 -5.17 3.33 16.73
N TYR A 424 -4.25 4.19 17.20
CA TYR A 424 -4.38 5.66 17.13
C TYR A 424 -4.65 6.19 15.71
N ARG A 425 -4.34 5.43 14.66
CA ARG A 425 -4.72 5.77 13.28
C ARG A 425 -6.22 5.75 13.00
N PHE A 426 -6.99 4.99 13.78
CA PHE A 426 -8.44 4.87 13.61
C PHE A 426 -9.22 5.80 14.53
N ASP A 427 -8.70 6.05 15.74
CA ASP A 427 -9.38 6.86 16.74
C ASP A 427 -8.35 7.53 17.68
N GLU A 428 -8.49 8.84 17.86
CA GLU A 428 -7.59 9.62 18.69
C GLU A 428 -7.60 9.23 20.17
N ARG A 429 -8.69 8.61 20.65
CA ARG A 429 -8.82 8.12 22.02
C ARG A 429 -7.76 7.05 22.35
N TYR A 430 -7.30 6.29 21.36
CA TYR A 430 -6.28 5.28 21.58
C TYR A 430 -4.92 5.88 22.01
N LEU A 431 -4.57 7.10 21.57
CA LEU A 431 -3.37 7.78 22.08
C LEU A 431 -3.48 8.08 23.59
N ARG A 432 -4.69 8.41 24.06
CA ARG A 432 -4.97 8.61 25.49
C ARG A 432 -4.87 7.29 26.26
N TYR A 433 -5.36 6.19 25.70
CA TYR A 433 -5.23 4.86 26.32
C TYR A 433 -3.77 4.42 26.40
N ALA A 434 -2.97 4.65 25.35
CA ALA A 434 -1.53 4.41 25.39
C ALA A 434 -0.85 5.23 26.50
N TYR A 435 -1.21 6.52 26.60
CA TYR A 435 -0.71 7.39 27.67
C TYR A 435 -1.04 6.82 29.05
N LEU A 436 -2.27 6.36 29.28
CA LEU A 436 -2.67 5.76 30.55
C LEU A 436 -1.89 4.47 30.86
N SER A 437 -1.64 3.61 29.87
CA SER A 437 -0.84 2.39 30.04
C SER A 437 0.60 2.69 30.42
N TYR A 438 1.28 3.65 29.78
CA TYR A 438 2.62 4.06 30.23
C TYR A 438 2.60 4.74 31.60
N TYR A 439 1.54 5.50 31.92
CA TYR A 439 1.40 6.08 33.25
C TYR A 439 1.24 5.00 34.33
N GLN A 440 0.56 3.90 34.01
CA GLN A 440 0.43 2.74 34.90
C GLN A 440 1.80 2.15 35.26
N ILE A 441 2.79 2.20 34.36
CA ILE A 441 4.17 1.78 34.64
C ILE A 441 4.78 2.63 35.76
N LEU A 442 4.58 3.96 35.73
CA LEU A 442 5.01 4.84 36.82
C LEU A 442 4.29 4.52 38.14
N GLU A 443 3.02 4.16 38.09
CA GLU A 443 2.26 3.77 39.29
C GLU A 443 2.76 2.44 39.89
N LEU A 444 3.16 1.47 39.07
CA LEU A 444 3.74 0.21 39.53
C LEU A 444 5.03 0.45 40.34
N PHE A 445 5.84 1.43 39.95
CA PHE A 445 7.03 1.82 40.70
C PHE A 445 6.75 2.47 42.06
N ALA A 446 5.51 2.85 42.35
CA ALA A 446 5.09 3.45 43.61
C ALA A 446 4.21 2.56 44.49
N GLU A 447 3.91 1.32 44.07
CA GLU A 447 3.18 0.39 44.90
C GLU A 447 3.96 0.08 46.20
N PRO A 448 3.37 0.27 47.39
CA PRO A 448 4.07 0.05 48.65
C PRO A 448 4.34 -1.45 48.85
N SER A 449 5.62 -1.83 48.88
CA SER A 449 6.08 -3.13 49.36
C SER A 449 6.75 -2.95 50.73
N PRO A 450 6.61 -3.91 51.68
CA PRO A 450 7.34 -3.88 52.96
C PRO A 450 8.87 -3.79 52.80
N ASP A 451 9.39 -4.11 51.61
CA ASP A 451 10.81 -4.04 51.26
C ASP A 451 11.17 -2.83 50.36
N MET A 452 10.24 -1.88 50.12
CA MET A 452 10.48 -0.72 49.24
C MET A 452 10.90 0.55 49.99
N TYR A 453 11.63 1.41 49.29
CA TYR A 453 12.31 2.65 49.72
C TYR A 453 11.44 3.77 50.34
N ILE A 454 10.13 3.56 50.51
CA ILE A 454 9.19 4.52 51.12
C ILE A 454 8.76 3.98 52.47
N LYS A 455 9.39 4.46 53.56
CA LYS A 455 8.95 4.15 54.91
C LYS A 455 7.87 5.15 55.33
N ILE A 456 6.62 4.69 55.36
CA ILE A 456 5.53 5.46 55.95
C ILE A 456 5.63 5.29 57.47
N LYS A 457 6.37 6.19 58.14
CA LYS A 457 6.56 6.15 59.60
C LYS A 457 5.29 6.53 60.37
N ASN A 458 4.48 7.45 59.84
CA ASN A 458 3.19 7.88 60.40
C ASN A 458 2.23 8.24 59.26
N LYS A 459 0.91 8.08 59.46
CA LYS A 459 -0.19 8.38 58.50
C LYS A 459 -0.19 9.83 57.91
N LYS A 460 0.80 10.67 58.23
CA LYS A 460 0.91 12.10 57.84
C LYS A 460 2.21 12.46 57.12
N ASP A 461 3.30 11.72 57.33
CA ASP A 461 4.65 12.08 56.84
C ASP A 461 5.31 10.93 56.08
N ILE A 462 5.81 11.25 54.89
CA ILE A 462 6.53 10.34 53.99
C ILE A 462 8.02 10.52 54.22
N TYR A 463 8.69 9.43 54.58
CA TYR A 463 10.14 9.36 54.61
C TYR A 463 10.61 8.45 53.47
N CYS A 464 11.57 8.95 52.71
CA CYS A 464 12.22 8.18 51.65
C CYS A 464 13.72 8.18 51.89
N GLU A 465 14.35 7.05 51.59
CA GLU A 465 15.79 6.90 51.66
C GLU A 465 16.45 7.52 50.42
N ASP A 466 17.33 8.49 50.62
CA ASP A 466 18.08 9.14 49.54
C ASP A 466 19.18 8.24 48.95
N ILE A 467 19.88 8.74 47.93
CA ILE A 467 20.98 8.01 47.26
C ILE A 467 22.17 7.68 48.19
N ASN A 468 22.24 8.30 49.37
CA ASN A 468 23.28 8.11 50.37
C ASN A 468 22.80 7.26 51.56
N GLY A 469 21.58 6.72 51.51
CA GLY A 469 21.00 5.90 52.58
C GLY A 469 20.36 6.69 53.73
N ASN A 470 20.15 8.01 53.58
CA ASN A 470 19.55 8.84 54.63
C ASN A 470 18.03 8.95 54.47
N ASP A 471 17.30 8.82 55.58
CA ASP A 471 15.86 9.09 55.62
C ASP A 471 15.58 10.61 55.46
N ILE A 472 14.97 11.02 54.35
CA ILE A 472 14.52 12.39 54.10
C ILE A 472 13.00 12.50 54.28
N ASN A 473 12.54 13.50 55.06
CA ASN A 473 11.13 13.87 55.11
C ASN A 473 10.71 14.52 53.78
N CYS A 474 10.04 13.75 52.94
CA CYS A 474 9.54 14.19 51.64
C CYS A 474 8.26 15.03 51.78
N SER A 475 7.49 14.87 52.85
CA SER A 475 6.22 15.57 53.06
C SER A 475 6.37 17.08 53.24
N GLU A 476 7.40 17.56 53.95
CA GLU A 476 7.63 19.00 54.12
C GLU A 476 8.05 19.69 52.82
N LYS A 477 8.93 19.05 52.05
CA LYS A 477 9.41 19.61 50.78
C LYS A 477 8.37 19.51 49.67
N LEU A 478 7.57 18.44 49.64
CA LEU A 478 6.41 18.33 48.76
C LEU A 478 5.41 19.47 49.02
N LYS A 479 5.09 19.77 50.28
CA LYS A 479 4.26 20.93 50.65
C LYS A 479 4.86 22.23 50.12
N MET A 480 6.17 22.46 50.34
CA MET A 480 6.84 23.68 49.87
C MET A 480 6.79 23.88 48.35
N ILE A 481 6.96 22.83 47.54
CA ILE A 481 6.91 22.93 46.07
C ILE A 481 5.46 23.09 45.60
N TYR A 482 4.55 22.29 46.17
CA TYR A 482 3.13 22.29 45.82
C TYR A 482 2.46 23.64 46.14
N ASP A 483 2.72 24.21 47.33
CA ASP A 483 2.21 25.52 47.76
C ASP A 483 2.71 26.67 46.87
N LYS A 484 3.91 26.52 46.26
CA LYS A 484 4.46 27.51 45.32
C LYS A 484 3.91 27.41 43.91
N THR A 485 3.28 26.29 43.53
CA THR A 485 2.94 26.02 42.13
C THR A 485 1.47 25.76 41.85
N TRP A 486 0.67 25.15 42.73
CA TRP A 486 -0.73 24.78 42.42
C TRP A 486 -1.66 24.72 43.65
N LYS A 487 -2.95 25.06 43.49
CA LYS A 487 -4.00 25.08 44.55
C LYS A 487 -4.88 23.80 44.56
N GLY A 488 -4.30 22.61 44.70
CA GLY A 488 -5.04 21.34 44.87
C GLY A 488 -4.77 20.65 46.22
N ASN A 489 -5.24 19.41 46.45
CA ASN A 489 -4.92 18.66 47.68
C ASN A 489 -3.99 17.47 47.36
N LEU A 490 -2.82 17.41 48.03
CA LEU A 490 -1.86 16.27 48.03
C LEU A 490 -2.42 14.99 48.69
N ILE A 491 -3.53 15.12 49.41
CA ILE A 491 -4.10 14.11 50.30
C ILE A 491 -5.59 13.94 49.96
N GLN A 492 -6.04 12.70 49.82
CA GLN A 492 -7.45 12.39 49.58
C GLN A 492 -8.13 12.05 50.91
N GLN A 493 -9.33 12.60 51.15
CA GLN A 493 -10.14 12.27 52.33
C GLN A 493 -11.08 11.13 51.97
N THR A 494 -10.95 9.97 52.63
CA THR A 494 -11.93 8.88 52.53
C THR A 494 -12.96 9.00 53.65
N GLN A 495 -14.26 8.92 53.31
CA GLN A 495 -15.33 8.81 54.30
C GLN A 495 -15.53 7.33 54.65
N GLY A 496 -14.93 6.91 55.77
CA GLY A 496 -15.20 5.64 56.45
C GLY A 496 -15.75 5.92 57.85
N THR A 497 -16.69 5.08 58.28
CA THR A 497 -17.52 5.15 59.50
C THR A 497 -16.82 5.67 60.76
N HIS A 498 -17.50 6.60 61.45
CA HIS A 498 -17.23 7.16 62.78
C HIS A 498 -16.19 6.44 63.66
N LYS A 499 -14.90 6.73 63.44
CA LYS A 499 -13.85 7.12 64.41
C LYS A 499 -12.51 7.06 63.68
N GLU A 500 -11.83 8.21 63.65
CA GLU A 500 -10.60 8.53 62.91
C GLU A 500 -10.72 8.65 61.38
N LYS A 501 -10.53 9.89 60.90
CA LYS A 501 -10.30 10.20 59.49
C LYS A 501 -8.90 9.69 59.11
N GLU A 502 -8.80 8.62 58.32
CA GLU A 502 -7.54 8.21 57.73
C GLU A 502 -7.22 9.09 56.51
N LEU A 503 -5.99 9.63 56.47
CA LEU A 503 -5.47 10.35 55.32
C LEU A 503 -4.69 9.33 54.50
N GLU A 504 -5.22 8.93 53.34
CA GLU A 504 -4.47 8.09 52.41
C GLU A 504 -3.66 8.96 51.45
N LEU A 505 -2.35 8.69 51.41
CA LEU A 505 -1.46 9.26 50.42
C LEU A 505 -1.80 8.67 49.07
N THR A 506 -2.14 9.54 48.12
CA THR A 506 -2.38 9.14 46.73
C THR A 506 -1.14 8.44 46.16
N PRO A 507 -1.28 7.49 45.22
CA PRO A 507 -0.16 6.90 44.49
C PRO A 507 0.81 7.97 43.96
N TYR A 508 0.27 9.09 43.47
CA TYR A 508 1.02 10.26 43.05
C TYR A 508 1.89 10.90 44.13
N ALA A 509 1.38 11.07 45.35
CA ALA A 509 2.18 11.58 46.47
C ALA A 509 3.34 10.63 46.82
N ARG A 510 3.16 9.32 46.59
CA ARG A 510 4.20 8.29 46.78
C ARG A 510 5.25 8.34 45.66
N ILE A 511 4.83 8.36 44.38
CA ILE A 511 5.74 8.54 43.23
C ILE A 511 6.55 9.83 43.40
N GLY A 512 5.88 10.94 43.71
CA GLY A 512 6.49 12.25 43.87
C GLY A 512 7.48 12.32 45.04
N SER A 513 7.21 11.64 46.15
CA SER A 513 8.12 11.57 47.31
C SER A 513 9.38 10.79 46.99
N TRP A 514 9.23 9.61 46.38
CA TRP A 514 10.38 8.79 45.99
C TRP A 514 11.25 9.50 44.97
N MET A 515 10.64 10.09 43.94
CA MET A 515 11.35 10.85 42.92
C MET A 515 12.09 12.03 43.52
N PHE A 516 11.49 12.74 44.48
CA PHE A 516 12.16 13.83 45.16
C PHE A 516 13.41 13.38 45.92
N ALA A 517 13.37 12.23 46.58
CA ALA A 517 14.49 11.73 47.37
C ALA A 517 15.71 11.30 46.53
N ARG A 518 15.50 10.97 45.25
CA ARG A 518 16.52 10.32 44.39
C ARG A 518 16.79 11.00 43.06
N THR A 519 15.99 11.98 42.66
CA THR A 519 16.11 12.66 41.35
C THR A 519 16.09 14.18 41.51
N THR A 520 16.12 14.92 40.40
CA THR A 520 16.15 16.39 40.42
C THR A 520 14.75 17.00 40.60
N ASN A 521 14.68 18.23 41.13
CA ASN A 521 13.42 19.00 41.20
C ASN A 521 12.70 19.13 39.84
N ARG A 522 13.44 19.05 38.72
CA ARG A 522 12.89 19.10 37.36
C ARG A 522 12.02 17.89 37.04
N HIS A 523 12.47 16.70 37.43
CA HIS A 523 11.73 15.44 37.23
C HIS A 523 10.41 15.44 38.00
N PHE A 524 10.42 15.98 39.22
CA PHE A 524 9.20 16.16 40.00
C PHE A 524 8.20 17.09 39.29
N MET A 525 8.65 18.25 38.77
CA MET A 525 7.78 19.16 38.01
C MET A 525 7.21 18.49 36.74
N THR A 526 7.99 17.67 36.05
CA THR A 526 7.51 16.85 34.93
C THR A 526 6.45 15.85 35.37
N LEU A 527 6.63 15.15 36.49
CA LEU A 527 5.60 14.27 37.04
C LEU A 527 4.29 15.03 37.34
N LEU A 528 4.36 16.27 37.86
CA LEU A 528 3.16 17.08 38.10
C LEU A 528 2.41 17.36 36.79
N GLU A 529 3.13 17.77 35.75
CA GLU A 529 2.59 18.02 34.41
C GLU A 529 1.90 16.76 33.85
N LEU A 530 2.54 15.60 33.98
CA LEU A 530 2.04 14.32 33.48
C LEU A 530 0.79 13.83 34.22
N ASN A 531 0.72 14.01 35.54
CA ASN A 531 -0.44 13.64 36.33
C ASN A 531 -1.66 14.51 36.01
N SER A 532 -1.45 15.81 35.78
CA SER A 532 -2.52 16.69 35.31
C SER A 532 -3.13 16.18 34.00
N THR A 533 -2.28 15.79 33.04
CA THR A 533 -2.73 15.18 31.77
C THR A 533 -3.46 13.86 32.00
N ARG A 534 -2.96 13.00 32.89
CA ARG A 534 -3.62 11.73 33.25
C ARG A 534 -5.04 11.98 33.76
N ASN A 535 -5.22 12.90 34.70
CA ASN A 535 -6.54 13.20 35.28
C ASN A 535 -7.50 13.81 34.25
N ASN A 536 -7.00 14.66 33.35
CA ASN A 536 -7.81 15.19 32.26
C ASN A 536 -8.29 14.08 31.30
N ASN A 537 -7.40 13.14 30.98
CA ASN A 537 -7.70 11.99 30.11
C ASN A 537 -8.72 11.02 30.75
N THR A 538 -8.69 10.82 32.08
CA THR A 538 -9.62 9.91 32.77
C THR A 538 -11.02 10.50 32.97
N HIS A 539 -11.14 11.82 33.12
CA HIS A 539 -12.41 12.49 33.44
C HIS A 539 -13.11 13.13 32.22
N GLY A 540 -12.71 12.80 30.99
CA GLY A 540 -13.36 13.27 29.76
C GLY A 540 -13.12 14.76 29.43
N GLY A 541 -12.22 15.43 30.14
CA GLY A 541 -11.85 16.83 29.90
C GLY A 541 -10.88 16.97 28.73
N SER A 542 -11.40 17.02 27.51
CA SER A 542 -10.60 17.16 26.29
C SER A 542 -10.09 18.61 26.09
N SER A 543 -8.93 18.96 26.68
CA SER A 543 -8.24 20.24 26.38
C SER A 543 -6.82 20.08 25.83
N THR A 544 -6.22 18.89 25.93
CA THR A 544 -4.84 18.64 25.45
C THR A 544 -4.86 18.15 24.00
N SER A 545 -4.14 18.86 23.12
CA SER A 545 -3.96 18.47 21.71
C SER A 545 -3.13 17.18 21.58
N ASN A 546 -3.28 16.45 20.47
CA ASN A 546 -2.53 15.21 20.25
C ASN A 546 -1.01 15.42 20.18
N ILE A 547 -0.57 16.50 19.52
CA ILE A 547 0.86 16.85 19.45
C ILE A 547 1.44 17.07 20.85
N ASP A 548 0.70 17.75 21.72
CA ASP A 548 1.12 17.95 23.11
C ASP A 548 1.11 16.63 23.89
N LEU A 549 0.13 15.76 23.63
CA LEU A 549 0.04 14.45 24.26
C LEU A 549 1.18 13.50 23.83
N GLU A 550 1.57 13.49 22.56
CA GLU A 550 2.75 12.75 22.07
C GLU A 550 4.04 13.24 22.75
N LYS A 551 4.23 14.57 22.84
CA LYS A 551 5.37 15.17 23.54
C LYS A 551 5.40 14.78 25.02
N ARG A 552 4.26 14.82 25.70
CA ARG A 552 4.14 14.40 27.11
C ARG A 552 4.37 12.91 27.29
N LEU A 553 3.90 12.07 26.37
CA LEU A 553 4.17 10.62 26.40
C LEU A 553 5.68 10.35 26.30
N LEU A 554 6.38 11.01 25.38
CA LEU A 554 7.85 10.88 25.28
C LEU A 554 8.56 11.37 26.55
N LYS A 555 8.11 12.47 27.16
CA LYS A 555 8.63 12.92 28.48
C LYS A 555 8.40 11.87 29.57
N MET A 556 7.23 11.23 29.59
CA MET A 556 6.90 10.18 30.55
C MET A 556 7.80 8.95 30.39
N MET A 557 8.06 8.52 29.16
CA MET A 557 8.98 7.40 28.91
C MET A 557 10.42 7.73 29.33
N ALA A 558 10.88 8.96 29.05
CA ALA A 558 12.19 9.41 29.53
C ALA A 558 12.25 9.39 31.07
N LEU A 559 11.16 9.79 31.73
CA LEU A 559 11.05 9.73 33.18
C LEU A 559 11.12 8.30 33.73
N ILE A 560 10.50 7.33 33.05
CA ILE A 560 10.57 5.90 33.40
C ILE A 560 12.01 5.39 33.26
N ILE A 561 12.70 5.75 32.17
CA ILE A 561 14.09 5.34 31.95
C ILE A 561 14.99 5.94 33.04
N ASP A 562 14.87 7.24 33.30
CA ASP A 562 15.63 7.91 34.36
C ASP A 562 15.33 7.30 35.74
N PHE A 563 14.08 6.91 36.00
CA PHE A 563 13.71 6.20 37.22
C PHE A 563 14.51 4.90 37.35
N MET A 564 14.52 4.08 36.29
CA MET A 564 15.20 2.79 36.30
C MET A 564 16.72 2.89 36.41
N ASP A 565 17.31 3.97 35.89
CA ASP A 565 18.75 4.20 35.94
C ASP A 565 19.24 4.69 37.32
N ASN A 566 18.35 5.24 38.16
CA ASN A 566 18.67 5.78 39.50
C ASN A 566 18.05 4.96 40.66
N ALA A 567 17.30 3.90 40.37
CA ALA A 567 16.67 2.99 41.35
C ALA A 567 17.63 1.88 41.78
#